data_AF-A0A2E9KRD6-F1
#
_entry.id   AF-A0A2E9KRD6-F1
#
_cell.length_a   1.000
_cell.length_b   1.000
_cell.length_c   1.000
_cell.angle_alpha   90.00
_cell.angle_beta   90.00
_cell.angle_gamma   90.00
#
_symmetry.space_group_name_H-M   'P 1'
#
loop_
_entity.id
_entity.type
_entity.pdbx_description
1 polymer ?
#
loop_
_entity_poly.entity_id
_entity_poly.type
_entity_poly.pdbx_seq_one_letter_code
_entity_poly.pdbx_strand_id
1 'polypeptide(L)' 'MTSDEVYRLKYLAGITDKQGNKLFPEQTGGSNISIIGSEKGKTQREQNIKPGTDEWFKLWFARPHLTGGK' A
#
# COMPACT_ATOMS: atom_id res chain seq x y z
N MET A 1 6.67 8.35 -27.27
CA MET A 1 7.31 7.50 -26.27
C MET A 1 7.56 6.15 -26.91
N THR A 2 8.82 5.78 -27.12
CA THR A 2 9.20 4.50 -27.75
C THR A 2 9.30 3.40 -26.70
N SER A 3 9.26 2.13 -27.13
CA SER A 3 9.41 0.98 -26.23
C SER A 3 10.73 1.01 -25.44
N ASP A 4 11.79 1.55 -26.06
CA ASP A 4 13.11 1.70 -25.44
C ASP A 4 13.13 2.74 -24.32
N GLU A 5 12.40 3.84 -24.50
CA GLU A 5 12.26 4.88 -23.46
C GLU A 5 11.51 4.32 -22.24
N VAL A 6 10.46 3.53 -22.47
CA VAL A 6 9.69 2.86 -21.40
C VAL A 6 10.58 1.86 -20.66
N TYR A 7 11.36 1.05 -21.38
CA TYR A 7 12.30 0.11 -20.78
C TYR A 7 13.33 0.83 -19.90
N ARG A 8 13.93 1.90 -20.42
CA ARG A 8 14.94 2.69 -19.72
C ARG A 8 14.38 3.30 -18.43
N LEU A 9 13.16 3.83 -18.45
CA LEU A 9 12.51 4.37 -17.26
C LEU A 9 12.25 3.29 -16.20
N LYS A 10 11.78 2.11 -16.61
CA LYS A 10 11.57 0.98 -15.69
C LYS A 10 12.88 0.50 -15.05
N TYR A 11 13.96 0.46 -15.83
CA TYR A 11 15.30 0.13 -15.33
C TYR A 11 15.80 1.17 -14.32
N LEU A 12 15.73 2.46 -14.66
CA LEU A 12 16.16 3.55 -13.78
C LEU A 12 15.33 3.66 -12.49
N ALA A 13 14.03 3.34 -12.57
CA ALA A 13 13.14 3.27 -11.42
C ALA A 13 13.34 2.00 -10.56
N GLY A 14 14.26 1.09 -10.95
CA GLY A 14 14.52 -0.14 -10.21
C GLY A 14 13.39 -1.17 -10.30
N ILE A 15 12.53 -1.10 -11.32
CA ILE A 15 11.43 -2.05 -11.54
C ILE A 15 11.96 -3.31 -12.25
N THR A 16 12.94 -3.15 -13.13
CA THR A 16 13.56 -4.24 -13.90
C THR A 16 15.08 -4.25 -13.77
N ASP A 17 15.71 -5.40 -13.96
CA ASP A 17 17.16 -5.51 -14.08
C ASP A 17 17.67 -5.09 -15.47
N LYS A 18 18.99 -5.18 -15.69
CA LYS A 18 19.65 -4.88 -16.98
C LYS A 18 19.26 -5.84 -18.11
N GLN A 19 18.62 -6.95 -17.77
CA GLN A 19 18.17 -8.00 -18.68
C GLN A 19 16.66 -7.93 -18.95
N GLY A 20 15.95 -7.00 -18.28
CA GLY A 20 14.51 -6.81 -18.42
C GLY A 20 13.65 -7.69 -17.52
N ASN A 21 14.24 -8.46 -16.60
CA ASN A 21 13.47 -9.22 -15.63
C ASN A 21 12.92 -8.29 -14.55
N LYS A 22 11.66 -8.48 -14.15
CA LYS A 22 11.07 -7.75 -13.03
C LYS A 22 11.83 -8.11 -11.74
N LEU A 23 12.34 -7.10 -11.06
CA LEU A 23 13.06 -7.27 -9.79
C LEU A 23 12.12 -7.67 -8.64
N PHE A 24 10.85 -7.34 -8.76
CA PHE A 24 9.82 -7.70 -7.80
C PHE A 24 8.86 -8.71 -8.42
N PRO A 25 8.55 -9.83 -7.75
CA PRO A 25 7.44 -10.68 -8.15
C PRO A 25 6.17 -9.81 -8.23
N GLU A 26 5.45 -9.91 -9.34
CA GLU A 26 4.14 -9.27 -9.56
C GLU A 26 3.13 -9.63 -8.44
N GLN A 27 3.42 -10.71 -7.72
CA GLN A 27 2.64 -11.30 -6.64
C GLN A 27 3.26 -11.07 -5.24
N THR A 28 4.19 -10.13 -5.07
CA THR A 28 4.49 -9.67 -3.71
C THR A 28 3.30 -8.84 -3.27
N GLY A 29 2.32 -9.52 -2.66
CA GLY A 29 1.11 -8.99 -2.09
C GLY A 29 1.41 -7.97 -1.00
N GLY A 30 1.87 -6.78 -1.39
CA GLY A 30 1.53 -5.59 -0.66
C GLY A 30 0.02 -5.54 -0.72
N SER A 31 -0.63 -5.91 0.39
CA SER A 31 -2.02 -5.53 0.63
C SER A 31 -2.11 -4.10 0.14
N ASN A 32 -2.88 -3.85 -0.93
CA ASN A 32 -2.85 -2.54 -1.58
C ASN A 32 -3.21 -1.55 -0.49
N ILE A 33 -2.21 -0.81 0.04
CA ILE A 33 -2.38 0.03 1.22
C ILE A 33 -3.46 1.08 0.97
N SER A 34 -3.70 1.38 -0.32
CA SER A 34 -4.78 2.22 -0.81
C SER A 34 -6.16 1.59 -0.58
N ILE A 35 -6.33 0.27 -0.71
CA ILE A 35 -7.58 -0.43 -0.41
C ILE A 35 -7.87 -0.37 1.09
N ILE A 36 -6.89 -0.77 1.92
CA ILE A 36 -7.03 -0.76 3.39
C ILE A 36 -7.27 0.68 3.89
N GLY A 37 -6.56 1.67 3.34
CA GLY A 37 -6.76 3.08 3.67
C GLY A 37 -8.14 3.60 3.24
N SER A 38 -8.65 3.14 2.10
CA SER A 38 -10.00 3.50 1.63
C SER A 38 -11.09 2.95 2.55
N GLU A 39 -10.96 1.69 2.98
CA GLU A 39 -11.89 1.06 3.94
C GLU A 39 -11.85 1.78 5.30
N LYS A 40 -10.66 2.03 5.84
CA LYS A 40 -10.51 2.79 7.11
C LYS A 40 -11.08 4.20 7.00
N GLY A 41 -10.87 4.88 5.89
CA GLY A 41 -11.45 6.21 5.64
C GLY A 41 -12.99 6.17 5.55
N LYS A 42 -13.57 5.09 5.04
CA LYS A 42 -15.03 4.88 5.06
C LYS A 42 -15.53 4.71 6.49
N THR A 43 -14.93 3.82 7.27
CA THR A 43 -15.27 3.59 8.69
C THR A 43 -15.14 4.87 9.51
N GLN A 44 -14.08 5.67 9.29
CA GLN A 44 -13.88 6.93 9.99
C GLN A 44 -15.04 7.91 9.77
N ARG A 45 -15.57 8.00 8.54
CA ARG A 45 -16.69 8.88 8.20
C ARG A 45 -18.02 8.37 8.77
N GLU A 46 -18.28 7.08 8.63
CA GLU A 46 -19.53 6.45 9.12
C GLU A 46 -19.65 6.54 10.64
N GLN A 47 -18.54 6.40 11.37
CA GLN A 47 -18.50 6.43 12.82
C GLN A 47 -18.21 7.83 13.40
N ASN A 48 -18.12 8.88 12.55
CA ASN A 48 -17.74 10.24 12.97
C ASN A 48 -16.46 10.30 13.84
N ILE A 49 -15.50 9.43 13.56
CA ILE A 49 -14.25 9.34 14.31
C ILE A 49 -13.38 10.57 13.96
N LYS A 50 -13.11 11.40 14.97
CA LYS A 50 -12.32 12.61 14.82
C LYS A 50 -10.82 12.28 14.75
N PRO A 51 -10.06 12.86 13.80
CA PRO A 51 -8.61 12.73 13.78
C PRO A 51 -7.99 13.10 15.13
N GLY A 52 -7.05 12.28 15.61
CA GLY A 52 -6.34 12.51 16.87
C GLY A 52 -7.03 11.97 18.13
N THR A 53 -8.18 11.31 18.02
CA THR A 53 -8.75 10.55 19.15
C THR A 53 -8.13 9.16 19.27
N ASP A 54 -8.29 8.52 20.43
CA ASP A 54 -7.87 7.13 20.66
C ASP A 54 -8.48 6.16 19.64
N GLU A 55 -9.75 6.36 19.28
CA GLU A 55 -10.46 5.54 18.29
C GLU A 55 -9.88 5.72 16.89
N TRP A 56 -9.49 6.94 16.53
CA TRP A 56 -8.81 7.22 15.28
C TRP A 56 -7.46 6.52 15.23
N PHE A 57 -6.68 6.58 16.31
CA PHE A 57 -5.39 5.92 16.39
C PHE A 57 -5.53 4.40 16.27
N LYS A 58 -6.50 3.81 16.98
CA LYS A 58 -6.81 2.37 16.87
C LYS A 58 -7.24 2.00 15.45
N LEU A 59 -8.12 2.76 14.82
CA LEU A 59 -8.58 2.48 13.45
C LEU A 59 -7.41 2.46 12.44
N TRP A 60 -6.47 3.39 12.54
CA TRP A 60 -5.38 3.54 11.57
C TRP A 60 -4.14 2.69 11.88
N PHE A 61 -3.83 2.49 13.16
CA PHE A 61 -2.57 1.89 13.61
C PHE A 61 -2.73 0.61 14.42
N ALA A 62 -3.95 0.12 14.64
CA ALA A 62 -4.12 -1.24 15.17
C ALA A 62 -3.45 -2.21 14.21
N ARG A 63 -2.48 -2.95 14.73
CA ARG A 63 -1.75 -3.98 13.99
C ARG A 63 -2.58 -5.27 14.08
N PRO A 64 -3.35 -5.67 13.05
CA PRO A 64 -4.26 -6.81 13.14
C PRO A 64 -3.56 -8.11 13.55
N HIS A 65 -2.25 -8.24 13.31
CA HIS A 65 -1.48 -9.45 13.60
C HIS A 65 -0.55 -9.33 14.82
N LEU A 66 -0.57 -8.22 15.56
CA LEU A 66 0.33 -8.02 16.71
C LEU A 66 -0.41 -7.72 18.02
N THR A 67 -1.67 -7.32 17.98
CA THR A 67 -2.45 -7.07 19.19
C THR A 67 -3.24 -8.28 19.69
N GLY A 68 -3.13 -9.47 19.09
CA GLY A 68 -3.72 -10.71 19.64
C GLY A 68 -5.24 -10.66 19.86
N GLY A 69 -5.95 -9.74 19.20
CA GLY A 69 -7.41 -9.62 19.29
C GLY A 69 -8.06 -10.65 18.38
N LYS A 70 -8.75 -11.62 18.98
CA LYS A 70 -9.79 -12.40 18.32
C LYS A 70 -10.94 -11.50 17.86
#